data_AF-A0A942CSU4-F1
#
_entry.id   AF-A0A942CSU4-F1
#
_cell.length_a   1.000
_cell.length_b   1.000
_cell.length_c   1.000
_cell.angle_alpha   90.00
_cell.angle_beta   90.00
_cell.angle_gamma   90.00
#
_symmetry.space_group_name_H-M   'P 1'
#
loop_
_entity.id
_entity.type
_entity.pdbx_description
1 polymer ?
#
loop_
_entity_poly.entity_id
_entity_poly.type
_entity_poly.pdbx_seq_one_letter_code
_entity_poly.pdbx_strand_id
1 'polypeptide(L)' 'MSAVLDTHAVLWYLENSAELSSVARTAIEEAMRLGHRVRVSAISVIEAVYLVERKRIPASALQRLRDTLADQNAGLAIVQ' A
#
# COMPACT_ATOMS: atom_id res chain seq x y z
N MET A 1 -11.76 -11.51 -4.95
CA MET A 1 -10.59 -12.04 -4.22
C MET A 1 -10.06 -10.96 -3.28
N SER A 2 -9.70 -11.28 -2.03
CA SER A 2 -9.11 -10.30 -1.10
C SER A 2 -7.59 -10.34 -1.14
N ALA A 3 -6.93 -9.19 -1.12
CA ALA A 3 -5.48 -9.07 -1.10
C ALA A 3 -4.98 -8.45 0.20
N VAL A 4 -3.81 -8.89 0.66
CA VAL A 4 -3.04 -8.26 1.74
C VAL A 4 -1.69 -7.87 1.13
N LEU A 5 -1.31 -6.61 1.27
CA LEU A 5 -0.09 -6.07 0.71
C LEU A 5 0.99 -6.02 1.78
N ASP A 6 2.20 -6.46 1.41
CA ASP A 6 3.40 -6.14 2.16
C ASP A 6 3.83 -4.68 1.94
N THR A 7 4.90 -4.30 2.62
CA THR A 7 5.43 -2.93 2.62
C THR A 7 5.85 -2.45 1.24
N HIS A 8 6.51 -3.29 0.43
CA HIS A 8 6.95 -2.86 -0.89
C HIS A 8 5.78 -2.86 -1.88
N ALA A 9 4.91 -3.86 -1.81
CA ALA A 9 3.73 -3.94 -2.67
C ALA A 9 2.83 -2.71 -2.53
N VAL A 10 2.54 -2.26 -1.30
CA VAL A 10 1.72 -1.05 -1.10
C VAL A 10 2.44 0.21 -1.55
N LEU A 11 3.73 0.37 -1.24
CA LEU A 11 4.50 1.54 -1.64
C LEU A 11 4.58 1.66 -3.17
N TRP A 12 4.93 0.57 -3.85
CA TRP A 12 5.03 0.53 -5.31
C TRP A 12 3.68 0.73 -5.99
N TYR A 13 2.59 0.22 -5.40
CA TYR A 13 1.25 0.47 -5.92
C TYR A 13 0.91 1.97 -5.89
N LEU A 14 1.10 2.62 -4.74
CA LEU A 14 0.80 4.05 -4.54
C LEU A 14 1.73 5.00 -5.32
N GLU A 15 2.92 4.55 -5.67
CA GLU A 15 3.86 5.31 -6.50
C GLU A 15 3.72 5.04 -8.00
N ASN A 16 2.80 4.15 -8.39
CA ASN A 16 2.70 3.64 -9.76
C ASN A 16 4.07 3.13 -10.28
N SER A 17 4.83 2.46 -9.41
CA SER A 17 6.16 1.98 -9.71
C SER A 17 6.13 0.78 -10.66
N ALA A 18 7.14 0.69 -11.53
CA ALA A 18 7.38 -0.44 -12.43
C ALA A 18 7.89 -1.69 -11.70
N GLU A 19 8.35 -1.56 -10.45
CA GLU A 19 8.76 -2.67 -9.59
C GLU A 19 7.56 -3.54 -9.17
N LEU A 20 6.35 -2.99 -9.19
CA LEU A 20 5.14 -3.78 -8.98
C LEU A 20 4.78 -4.53 -10.26
N SER A 21 4.81 -5.86 -10.20
CA SER A 21 4.42 -6.70 -11.34
C SER A 21 3.00 -6.38 -11.82
N SER A 22 2.78 -6.54 -13.13
CA SER A 22 1.46 -6.35 -13.74
C SER A 22 0.41 -7.27 -13.13
N VAL A 23 0.79 -8.51 -12.79
CA VAL A 23 -0.10 -9.49 -12.13
C VAL A 23 -0.54 -8.99 -10.76
N ALA A 24 0.39 -8.49 -9.94
CA ALA A 24 0.07 -7.95 -8.62
C ALA A 24 -0.82 -6.71 -8.72
N ARG A 25 -0.51 -5.79 -9.66
CA ARG A 25 -1.33 -4.61 -9.92
C ARG A 25 -2.77 -4.97 -10.29
N THR A 26 -2.94 -5.87 -11.25
CA THR A 26 -4.26 -6.35 -11.68
C THR A 26 -5.02 -6.98 -10.51
N ALA A 27 -4.36 -7.78 -9.67
CA ALA A 27 -5.01 -8.41 -8.51
C ALA A 27 -5.51 -7.37 -7.47
N ILE A 28 -4.74 -6.30 -7.24
CA ILE A 28 -5.13 -5.19 -6.36
C ILE A 28 -6.34 -4.45 -6.94
N GLU A 29 -6.24 -4.03 -8.20
CA GLU A 29 -7.27 -3.25 -8.88
C GLU A 29 -8.57 -4.05 -9.01
N GLU A 30 -8.48 -5.35 -9.32
CA GLU A 30 -9.65 -6.22 -9.38
C GLU A 30 -10.30 -6.40 -8.00
N ALA A 31 -9.51 -6.57 -6.94
CA ALA A 31 -10.04 -6.65 -5.58
C ALA A 31 -10.81 -5.37 -5.20
N MET A 32 -10.24 -4.20 -5.48
CA MET A 32 -10.89 -2.92 -5.25
C MET A 32 -12.16 -2.74 -6.09
N ARG A 33 -12.09 -3.07 -7.39
CA ARG A 33 -13.23 -2.97 -8.33
C ARG A 33 -14.40 -3.86 -7.91
N LEU A 34 -14.12 -5.03 -7.34
CA LEU A 34 -15.15 -5.94 -6.80
C LEU A 34 -15.66 -5.53 -5.41
N GLY A 35 -15.22 -4.38 -4.87
CA GLY A 35 -15.63 -3.88 -3.57
C GLY A 35 -15.00 -4.63 -2.39
N HIS A 36 -13.97 -5.45 -2.63
CA HIS A 36 -13.23 -6.07 -1.55
C HIS A 36 -12.24 -5.06 -0.95
N ARG A 37 -12.09 -5.10 0.38
CA ARG A 37 -11.03 -4.33 1.04
C ARG A 37 -9.68 -4.95 0.77
N VAL A 38 -8.79 -4.17 0.16
CA VAL A 38 -7.36 -4.48 0.10
C VAL A 38 -6.74 -4.05 1.43
N ARG A 39 -5.93 -4.91 2.02
CA ARG A 39 -5.44 -4.73 3.39
C ARG A 39 -3.94 -4.50 3.43
N VAL A 40 -3.49 -3.73 4.42
CA VAL A 40 -2.08 -3.50 4.73
C VAL A 40 -1.89 -3.78 6.22
N SER A 41 -0.83 -4.49 6.59
CA SER A 41 -0.54 -4.72 8.01
C SER A 41 -0.11 -3.41 8.69
N ALA A 42 -0.48 -3.22 9.96
CA ALA A 42 0.08 -2.15 10.77
C ALA A 42 1.62 -2.23 10.84
N ILE A 43 2.21 -3.43 10.80
CA ILE A 43 3.67 -3.63 10.77
C ILE A 43 4.25 -3.00 9.49
N SER A 44 3.59 -3.14 8.35
CA SER A 44 4.07 -2.54 7.09
C SER A 44 4.10 -1.01 7.13
N VAL A 45 3.21 -0.39 7.90
CA VAL A 45 3.27 1.07 8.15
C VAL A 45 4.50 1.42 8.99
N ILE A 46 4.81 0.64 10.03
CA ILE A 46 6.02 0.83 10.84
C ILE A 46 7.28 0.61 10.00
N GLU A 47 7.30 -0.40 9.12
CA GLU A 47 8.41 -0.61 8.20
C GLU A 47 8.60 0.58 7.25
N ALA A 48 7.52 1.17 6.73
CA ALA A 48 7.61 2.38 5.90
C ALA A 48 8.20 3.57 6.69
N VAL A 49 7.83 3.75 7.97
CA VAL A 49 8.45 4.76 8.86
C VAL A 49 9.95 4.50 8.99
N TYR A 50 10.32 3.25 9.31
CA TYR A 50 11.72 2.85 9.45
C TYR A 50 12.52 3.09 8.15
N LEU A 51 11.95 2.80 6.98
CA LEU A 51 12.61 3.05 5.69
C LEU A 51 12.84 4.55 5.44
N VAL A 52 11.91 5.42 5.83
CA VAL A 52 12.09 6.89 5.75
C VAL A 52 13.19 7.34 6.70
N GLU A 53 13.19 6.88 7.96
CA GLU A 53 14.22 7.22 8.95
C GLU A 53 15.62 6.80 8.49
N ARG A 54 15.71 5.64 7.83
CA ARG A 54 16.94 5.13 7.22
C ARG A 54 17.28 5.80 5.88
N LYS A 55 16.51 6.79 5.43
CA LYS A 55 16.68 7.50 4.14
C LYS A 55 16.66 6.56 2.93
N ARG A 56 15.95 5.43 3.01
CA ARG A 56 15.83 4.45 1.93
C ARG A 56 14.70 4.77 0.96
N ILE A 57 13.69 5.49 1.43
CA ILE A 57 12.57 6.01 0.63
C ILE A 57 12.30 7.48 1.02
N PRO A 58 11.71 8.29 0.13
CA PRO A 58 11.38 9.67 0.47
C PRO A 58 10.22 9.75 1.48
N ALA A 59 10.23 10.77 2.34
CA ALA A 59 9.15 11.01 3.31
C ALA A 59 7.76 11.18 2.65
N SER A 60 7.72 11.64 1.40
CA SER A 60 6.49 11.75 0.60
C SER A 60 5.81 10.41 0.36
N ALA A 61 6.56 9.30 0.30
CA ALA A 61 5.99 7.96 0.13
C ALA A 61 5.18 7.54 1.37
N LEU A 62 5.74 7.78 2.56
CA LEU A 62 5.03 7.56 3.84
C LEU A 62 3.83 8.50 3.99
N GLN A 63 3.97 9.77 3.58
CA GLN A 63 2.86 10.71 3.60
C GLN A 63 1.70 10.22 2.71
N ARG A 64 1.99 9.82 1.47
CA ARG A 64 0.98 9.26 0.57
C ARG A 64 0.32 8.01 1.15
N LEU A 65 1.10 7.09 1.73
CA LEU A 65 0.55 5.92 2.40
C LEU A 65 -0.42 6.31 3.53
N ARG A 66 -0.04 7.25 4.39
CA ARG A 66 -0.89 7.74 5.47
C ARG A 66 -2.17 8.40 4.96
N ASP A 67 -2.06 9.26 3.96
CA ASP A 67 -3.19 9.99 3.39
C ASP A 67 -4.19 9.01 2.76
N THR A 68 -3.70 8.02 2.02
CA THR A 68 -4.54 6.96 1.44
C THR A 68 -5.21 6.09 2.51
N LEU A 69 -4.52 5.74 3.60
CA LEU A 69 -5.10 4.94 4.68
C LEU A 69 -6.09 5.73 5.56
N ALA A 70 -5.99 7.06 5.57
CA ALA A 70 -6.94 7.94 6.24
C ALA A 70 -8.22 8.16 5.41
N ASP A 71 -8.15 8.00 4.09
CA ASP A 71 -9.31 8.07 3.21
C ASP A 71 -10.13 6.76 3.25
N GLN A 72 -11.33 6.85 3.82
CA GLN A 72 -12.25 5.72 3.93
C GLN A 72 -12.76 5.21 2.57
N ASN A 73 -12.59 5.98 1.49
CA ASN A 73 -13.02 5.63 0.14
C ASN A 73 -11.89 5.06 -0.73
N ALA A 74 -10.64 5.06 -0.26
CA ALA A 74 -9.49 4.65 -1.07
C ALA A 74 -9.41 3.14 -1.37
N GLY A 75 -10.24 2.31 -0.73
CA GLY A 75 -10.25 0.85 -0.91
C GLY A 75 -9.11 0.10 -0.20
N LEU A 76 -8.19 0.83 0.45
CA LEU A 76 -7.18 0.28 1.37
C LEU A 76 -7.62 0.40 2.83
N ALA A 77 -7.28 -0.61 3.64
CA ALA A 77 -7.52 -0.59 5.09
C ALA A 77 -6.37 -1.23 5.87
N ILE A 78 -6.12 -0.74 7.08
CA ILE A 78 -5.15 -1.37 8.00
C ILE A 78 -5.77 -2.62 8.63
N VAL A 79 -4.96 -3.68 8.78
CA VAL A 79 -5.28 -4.85 9.61
C VAL A 79 -4.17 -5.17 10.61
N GLN A 80 -4.55 -5.81 11.72
CA GLN A 80 -3.65 -6.28 12.76
C GLN A 80 -3.01 -7.61 12.38
#